data_AF-A0A7G8JIR5-F1
#
_entry.id   AF-A0A7G8JIR5-F1
#
_cell.length_a   1.000
_cell.length_b   1.000
_cell.length_c   1.000
_cell.angle_alpha   90.00
_cell.angle_beta   90.00
_cell.angle_gamma   90.00
#
_symmetry.space_group_name_H-M   'P 1'
#
loop_
_entity.id
_entity.type
_entity.pdbx_description
1 polymer ?
#
loop_
_entity_poly.entity_id
_entity_poly.type
_entity_poly.pdbx_seq_one_letter_code
_entity_poly.pdbx_strand_id
1 'polypeptide(L)'
;MADSIQPQKHIHFIGMGGIGMSALALILAERGHSVSGSDRKLTPAMQALESKALVLFESQLSNNFAQLGVRGIEAPLVVVSTAIPDTNPELIEARRLDLTIWHRSDLLAWLIEQQPAIAVAGSHGKTTTSTVVTTLLATVGEDPTAVIGGVVPCYGSNGHTGSGRLLVAEADESDGSLVKFKASLGIITNLELDHTDHYRNLDDLIETMKTFGRGCERLLINQDDPILKEHFQADACWSVQHFETADYAALPVQLDGDRTIANYYEQGRQVGRITLPLPGLHNLSNVVAAIAACRMEGVPLDALLSALTELRSPGRRFDFRGEWQDRQVVDDYAHHPSEVQATLTMAQLMVQSGRSPLPRTPQRLVAVFQPHRYSRTQEFLNAFAQALLSADALILAPIYGAGEQPIEGINSELLARSIRLIDPNQPVFVASTMQELTGLVKQHSRPDDLILAMGAGDVNSLWERLSEERIGGEASCSPAIAA
;
A
#
# COMPACT_ATOMS: atom_id res chain seq x y z
N MET A 1 13.04 -27.22 -11.23
CA MET A 1 14.16 -26.25 -11.23
C MET A 1 13.71 -25.13 -12.14
N ALA A 2 13.21 -24.03 -11.58
CA ALA A 2 12.98 -22.83 -12.39
C ALA A 2 14.34 -22.34 -12.89
N ASP A 3 14.40 -21.85 -14.13
CA ASP A 3 15.65 -21.40 -14.75
C ASP A 3 16.40 -20.45 -13.81
N SER A 4 17.63 -20.77 -13.43
CA SER A 4 18.44 -19.87 -12.61
C SER A 4 18.98 -18.73 -13.46
N ILE A 5 18.88 -17.48 -13.01
CA ILE A 5 19.58 -16.36 -13.67
C ILE A 5 21.09 -16.63 -13.56
N GLN A 6 21.76 -16.79 -14.70
CA GLN A 6 23.21 -16.93 -14.73
C GLN A 6 23.89 -15.69 -14.13
N PRO A 7 25.00 -15.83 -13.40
CA PRO A 7 25.78 -14.69 -12.94
C PRO A 7 26.06 -13.73 -14.10
N GLN A 8 25.83 -12.43 -13.89
CA GLN A 8 26.08 -11.37 -14.88
C GLN A 8 25.21 -11.40 -16.16
N LYS A 9 24.15 -12.24 -16.24
CA LYS A 9 23.16 -12.13 -17.33
C LYS A 9 22.55 -10.72 -17.31
N HIS A 10 22.53 -10.07 -18.47
CA HIS A 10 21.89 -8.77 -18.62
C HIS A 10 20.38 -8.91 -18.51
N ILE A 11 19.74 -7.97 -17.81
CA ILE A 11 18.30 -7.99 -17.54
C ILE A 11 17.68 -6.72 -18.11
N HIS A 12 16.75 -6.88 -19.05
CA HIS A 12 16.03 -5.78 -19.69
C HIS A 12 14.59 -5.70 -19.18
N PHE A 13 14.20 -4.57 -18.60
CA PHE A 13 12.85 -4.34 -18.06
C PHE A 13 11.98 -3.57 -19.04
N ILE A 14 10.85 -4.14 -19.46
CA ILE A 14 9.82 -3.41 -20.22
C ILE A 14 8.79 -2.87 -19.23
N GLY A 15 8.69 -1.54 -19.13
CA GLY A 15 7.88 -0.85 -18.10
C GLY A 15 8.64 -0.65 -16.79
N MET A 16 9.92 -0.28 -16.87
CA MET A 16 10.81 -0.13 -15.71
C MET A 16 10.31 0.94 -14.72
N GLY A 17 9.56 1.95 -15.17
CA GLY A 17 9.09 3.05 -14.34
C GLY A 17 7.98 2.67 -13.34
N GLY A 18 7.41 1.47 -13.45
CA GLY A 18 6.48 0.95 -12.46
C GLY A 18 7.15 0.74 -11.09
N ILE A 19 6.40 0.95 -10.00
CA ILE A 19 6.93 0.88 -8.63
C ILE A 19 7.58 -0.48 -8.35
N GLY A 20 6.89 -1.60 -8.62
CA GLY A 20 7.48 -2.94 -8.42
C GLY A 20 8.64 -3.26 -9.37
N MET A 21 8.61 -2.73 -10.61
CA MET A 21 9.64 -3.00 -11.62
C MET A 21 10.94 -2.28 -11.28
N SER A 22 10.86 -1.00 -10.90
CA SER A 22 12.02 -0.19 -10.52
C SER A 22 12.73 -0.73 -9.28
N ALA A 23 12.01 -1.22 -8.27
CA ALA A 23 12.62 -1.87 -7.09
C ALA A 23 13.42 -3.13 -7.46
N LEU A 24 12.84 -4.00 -8.31
CA LEU A 24 13.54 -5.21 -8.77
C LEU A 24 14.78 -4.87 -9.61
N ALA A 25 14.67 -3.88 -10.49
CA ALA A 25 15.80 -3.41 -11.30
C ALA A 25 16.92 -2.81 -10.43
N LEU A 26 16.56 -2.00 -9.42
CA LEU A 26 17.50 -1.43 -8.45
C LEU A 26 18.32 -2.53 -7.77
N ILE A 27 17.63 -3.53 -7.22
CA ILE A 27 18.25 -4.61 -6.45
C ILE A 27 19.19 -5.44 -7.31
N LEU A 28 18.78 -5.78 -8.53
CA LEU A 28 19.64 -6.52 -9.45
C LEU A 28 20.89 -5.72 -9.83
N ALA A 29 20.75 -4.42 -10.08
CA ALA A 29 21.89 -3.55 -10.39
C ALA A 29 22.88 -3.48 -9.22
N GLU A 30 22.38 -3.32 -7.98
CA GLU A 30 23.21 -3.32 -6.77
C GLU A 30 23.86 -4.67 -6.48
N ARG A 31 23.21 -5.78 -6.84
CA ARG A 31 23.78 -7.13 -6.81
C ARG A 31 24.73 -7.42 -7.98
N GLY A 32 25.05 -6.42 -8.81
CA GLY A 32 26.06 -6.49 -9.86
C GLY A 32 25.57 -7.04 -11.20
N HIS A 33 24.25 -7.21 -11.39
CA HIS A 33 23.70 -7.49 -12.72
C HIS A 33 23.73 -6.23 -13.57
N SER A 34 24.01 -6.39 -14.86
CA SER A 34 23.80 -5.32 -15.82
C SER A 34 22.31 -5.20 -16.12
N VAL A 35 21.72 -4.01 -15.90
CA VAL A 35 20.31 -3.76 -16.16
C VAL A 35 20.10 -2.70 -17.23
N SER A 36 19.07 -2.85 -18.04
CA SER A 36 18.51 -1.79 -18.88
C SER A 36 17.00 -1.81 -18.81
N GLY A 37 16.34 -0.75 -19.26
CA GLY A 37 14.88 -0.77 -19.28
C GLY A 37 14.26 0.33 -20.11
N SER A 38 13.01 0.11 -20.47
CA SER A 38 12.19 1.02 -21.25
C SER A 38 10.92 1.39 -20.48
N ASP A 39 10.37 2.55 -20.79
CA ASP A 39 9.01 2.91 -20.41
C ASP A 39 8.41 3.84 -21.48
N ARG A 40 7.12 4.18 -21.38
CA ARG A 40 6.43 5.08 -22.31
C ARG A 40 6.91 6.53 -22.21
N LYS A 41 7.53 6.87 -21.08
CA LYS A 41 8.17 8.16 -20.80
C LYS A 41 9.21 7.96 -19.70
N LEU A 42 10.19 8.85 -19.61
CA LEU A 42 11.10 8.86 -18.47
C LEU A 42 10.33 9.19 -17.18
N THR A 43 10.52 8.37 -16.14
CA THR A 43 9.87 8.54 -14.83
C THR A 43 10.90 8.88 -13.75
N PRO A 44 10.49 9.51 -12.63
CA PRO A 44 11.40 9.75 -11.50
C PRO A 44 12.08 8.46 -10.98
N ALA A 45 11.36 7.33 -10.99
CA ALA A 45 11.91 6.04 -10.60
C ALA A 45 13.02 5.56 -11.55
N MET A 46 12.85 5.76 -12.86
CA MET A 46 13.91 5.47 -13.84
C MET A 46 15.10 6.42 -13.69
N GLN A 47 14.85 7.71 -13.45
CA GLN A 47 15.93 8.69 -13.24
C GLN A 47 16.79 8.34 -12.03
N ALA A 48 16.16 7.87 -10.93
CA ALA A 48 16.89 7.38 -9.76
C ALA A 48 17.82 6.18 -10.08
N LEU A 49 17.51 5.43 -11.13
CA LEU A 49 18.28 4.29 -11.61
C LEU A 49 19.34 4.66 -12.66
N GLU A 50 19.39 5.89 -13.18
CA GLU A 50 20.27 6.27 -14.29
C GLU A 50 21.75 6.01 -14.00
N SER A 51 22.18 6.20 -12.75
CA SER A 51 23.56 5.91 -12.31
C SER A 51 23.88 4.41 -12.16
N LYS A 52 22.85 3.55 -12.14
CA LYS A 52 22.95 2.10 -11.88
C LYS A 52 22.59 1.26 -13.11
N ALA A 53 21.77 1.79 -14.01
CA ALA A 53 21.37 1.16 -15.25
C ALA A 53 22.38 1.46 -16.37
N LEU A 54 22.61 0.48 -17.23
CA LEU A 54 23.49 0.62 -18.39
C LEU A 54 22.83 1.46 -19.50
N VAL A 55 21.51 1.30 -19.68
CA VAL A 55 20.72 2.06 -20.66
C VAL A 55 19.28 2.23 -20.18
N LEU A 56 18.74 3.44 -20.34
CA LEU A 56 17.31 3.73 -20.20
C LEU A 56 16.75 4.18 -21.56
N PHE A 57 15.61 3.61 -21.94
CA PHE A 57 14.88 3.96 -23.16
C PHE A 57 13.61 4.72 -22.81
N GLU A 58 13.42 5.91 -23.38
CA GLU A 58 12.23 6.74 -23.17
C GLU A 58 11.03 6.32 -24.04
N SER A 59 11.13 5.16 -24.69
CA SER A 59 10.04 4.56 -25.48
C SER A 59 10.20 3.04 -25.54
N GLN A 60 9.07 2.33 -25.65
CA GLN A 60 9.00 0.89 -25.81
C GLN A 60 8.92 0.58 -27.31
N LEU A 61 10.07 0.43 -27.98
CA LEU A 61 10.16 0.23 -29.43
C LEU A 61 10.88 -1.08 -29.74
N SER A 62 10.53 -1.72 -30.86
CA SER A 62 11.20 -2.97 -31.30
C SER A 62 12.71 -2.79 -31.49
N ASN A 63 13.16 -1.61 -31.93
CA ASN A 63 14.58 -1.35 -32.17
C ASN A 63 15.44 -1.24 -30.88
N ASN A 64 14.85 -1.29 -29.69
CA ASN A 64 15.61 -1.21 -28.44
C ASN A 64 16.57 -2.40 -28.27
N PHE A 65 16.17 -3.62 -28.66
CA PHE A 65 17.07 -4.80 -28.61
C PHE A 65 18.24 -4.70 -29.57
N ALA A 66 18.05 -4.14 -30.77
CA ALA A 66 19.17 -3.88 -31.68
C ALA A 66 20.16 -2.88 -31.09
N GLN A 67 19.66 -1.83 -30.41
CA GLN A 67 20.50 -0.86 -29.69
C GLN A 67 21.26 -1.49 -28.52
N LEU A 68 20.67 -2.45 -27.81
CA LEU A 68 21.37 -3.25 -26.79
C LEU A 68 22.46 -4.12 -27.44
N GLY A 69 22.18 -4.75 -28.57
CA GLY A 69 23.16 -5.54 -29.33
C GLY A 69 24.39 -4.72 -29.75
N VAL A 70 24.21 -3.47 -30.20
CA VAL A 70 25.32 -2.54 -30.50
C VAL A 70 26.22 -2.29 -29.29
N ARG A 71 25.70 -2.43 -28.07
CA ARG A 71 26.44 -2.30 -26.81
C ARG A 71 27.03 -3.62 -26.31
N GLY A 72 27.01 -4.67 -27.12
CA GLY A 72 27.54 -6.00 -26.79
C GLY A 72 26.64 -6.80 -25.86
N ILE A 73 25.36 -6.42 -25.71
CA ILE A 73 24.40 -7.16 -24.91
C ILE A 73 23.64 -8.11 -25.84
N GLU A 74 24.02 -9.38 -25.81
CA GLU A 74 23.37 -10.44 -26.55
C GLU A 74 22.39 -11.22 -25.64
N ALA A 75 21.21 -11.53 -26.16
CA ALA A 75 20.19 -12.37 -25.51
C ALA A 75 19.87 -12.03 -24.03
N PRO A 76 19.44 -10.79 -23.72
CA PRO A 76 19.09 -10.42 -22.35
C PRO A 76 17.90 -11.23 -21.82
N LEU A 77 17.82 -11.40 -20.50
CA LEU A 77 16.57 -11.80 -19.85
C LEU A 77 15.61 -10.61 -19.89
N VAL A 78 14.42 -10.79 -20.46
CA VAL A 78 13.40 -9.75 -20.52
C VAL A 78 12.44 -9.91 -19.34
N VAL A 79 12.18 -8.82 -18.62
CA VAL A 79 11.23 -8.80 -17.50
C VAL A 79 10.07 -7.88 -17.85
N VAL A 80 8.85 -8.39 -17.71
CA VAL A 80 7.62 -7.64 -17.98
C VAL A 80 6.70 -7.59 -16.76
N SER A 81 5.84 -6.58 -16.68
CA SER A 81 4.75 -6.52 -15.71
C SER A 81 3.40 -6.77 -16.38
N THR A 82 2.36 -6.99 -15.57
CA THR A 82 0.96 -7.10 -16.00
C THR A 82 0.47 -5.90 -16.82
N ALA A 83 1.11 -4.73 -16.66
CA ALA A 83 0.76 -3.51 -17.40
C ALA A 83 1.25 -3.50 -18.86
N ILE A 84 2.11 -4.45 -19.26
CA ILE A 84 2.63 -4.55 -20.62
C ILE A 84 1.69 -5.45 -21.45
N PRO A 85 0.96 -4.90 -22.44
CA PRO A 85 0.06 -5.70 -23.26
C PRO A 85 0.84 -6.57 -24.25
N ASP A 86 0.24 -7.67 -24.71
CA ASP A 86 0.82 -8.55 -25.73
C ASP A 86 1.10 -7.85 -27.07
N THR A 87 0.42 -6.74 -27.33
CA THR A 87 0.59 -5.89 -28.50
C THR A 87 1.78 -4.93 -28.39
N ASN A 88 2.50 -4.92 -27.26
CA ASN A 88 3.66 -4.08 -27.06
C ASN A 88 4.76 -4.43 -28.09
N PRO A 89 5.28 -3.46 -28.87
CA PRO A 89 6.21 -3.75 -29.96
C PRO A 89 7.57 -4.27 -29.49
N GLU A 90 8.01 -3.89 -28.30
CA GLU A 90 9.24 -4.41 -27.69
C GLU A 90 9.04 -5.85 -27.22
N LEU A 91 7.92 -6.16 -26.56
CA LEU A 91 7.59 -7.54 -26.18
C LEU A 91 7.44 -8.47 -27.40
N ILE A 92 6.80 -8.01 -28.48
CA ILE A 92 6.70 -8.75 -29.74
C ILE A 92 8.09 -9.06 -30.30
N GLU A 93 8.99 -8.07 -30.29
CA GLU A 93 10.35 -8.26 -30.77
C GLU A 93 11.15 -9.22 -29.89
N ALA A 94 11.02 -9.13 -28.57
CA ALA A 94 11.64 -10.07 -27.63
C ALA A 94 11.24 -11.52 -27.94
N ARG A 95 9.95 -11.76 -28.23
CA ARG A 95 9.43 -13.07 -28.64
C ARG A 95 9.97 -13.48 -30.01
N ARG A 96 10.05 -12.55 -30.98
CA ARG A 96 10.59 -12.81 -32.32
C ARG A 96 12.07 -13.22 -32.27
N LEU A 97 12.82 -12.65 -31.33
CA LEU A 97 14.23 -12.95 -31.07
C LEU A 97 14.45 -14.17 -30.17
N ASP A 98 13.37 -14.87 -29.77
CA ASP A 98 13.41 -16.04 -28.89
C ASP A 98 14.12 -15.78 -27.54
N LEU A 99 13.93 -14.56 -27.00
CA LEU A 99 14.50 -14.18 -25.72
C LEU A 99 13.73 -14.83 -24.55
N THR A 100 14.46 -15.15 -23.48
CA THR A 100 13.81 -15.56 -22.23
C THR A 100 12.99 -14.40 -21.67
N ILE A 101 11.69 -14.61 -21.44
CA ILE A 101 10.79 -13.60 -20.89
C ILE A 101 10.25 -14.10 -19.55
N TRP A 102 10.46 -13.31 -18.51
CA TRP A 102 9.92 -13.52 -17.16
C TRP A 102 8.87 -12.46 -16.84
N HIS A 103 7.86 -12.86 -16.09
CA HIS A 103 7.00 -11.90 -15.42
C HIS A 103 7.71 -11.33 -14.19
N ARG A 104 7.34 -10.12 -13.75
CA ARG A 104 7.87 -9.49 -12.53
C ARG A 104 7.82 -10.43 -11.32
N SER A 105 6.76 -11.24 -11.24
CA SER A 105 6.56 -12.17 -10.13
C SER A 105 7.44 -13.41 -10.21
N ASP A 106 7.86 -13.83 -11.41
CA ASP A 106 8.87 -14.89 -11.55
C ASP A 106 10.22 -14.39 -11.02
N LEU A 107 10.57 -13.14 -11.34
CA LEU A 107 11.80 -12.52 -10.84
C LEU A 107 11.77 -12.33 -9.31
N LEU A 108 10.65 -11.86 -8.76
CA LEU A 108 10.50 -11.74 -7.30
C LEU A 108 10.55 -13.11 -6.62
N ALA A 109 9.89 -14.14 -7.17
CA ALA A 109 9.98 -15.50 -6.67
C ALA A 109 11.43 -16.00 -6.66
N TRP A 110 12.17 -15.76 -7.75
CA TRP A 110 13.59 -16.10 -7.82
C TRP A 110 14.40 -15.39 -6.72
N LEU A 111 14.19 -14.09 -6.49
CA LEU A 111 14.87 -13.33 -5.42
C LEU A 111 14.56 -13.88 -4.02
N ILE A 112 13.29 -14.20 -3.75
CA ILE A 112 12.83 -14.82 -2.50
C ILE A 112 13.52 -16.18 -2.28
N GLU A 113 13.73 -16.96 -3.34
CA GLU A 113 14.43 -18.25 -3.24
C GLU A 113 15.95 -18.10 -3.07
N GLN A 114 16.55 -16.94 -3.37
CA GLN A 114 18.00 -16.74 -3.23
C GLN A 114 18.45 -16.44 -1.79
N GLN A 115 17.53 -16.07 -0.89
CA GLN A 115 17.86 -15.55 0.44
C GLN A 115 16.72 -15.83 1.42
N PRO A 116 16.98 -16.17 2.70
CA PRO A 116 15.93 -16.27 3.71
C PRO A 116 15.04 -15.04 3.70
N ALA A 117 13.75 -15.24 3.47
CA ALA A 117 12.80 -14.18 3.18
C ALA A 117 11.62 -14.17 4.14
N ILE A 118 11.22 -12.97 4.57
CA ILE A 118 9.93 -12.68 5.18
C ILE A 118 9.01 -12.16 4.07
N ALA A 119 8.01 -12.96 3.67
CA ALA A 119 7.03 -12.58 2.67
C ALA A 119 5.70 -12.20 3.32
N VAL A 120 5.19 -11.00 3.04
CA VAL A 120 3.98 -10.44 3.68
C VAL A 120 2.82 -10.40 2.70
N ALA A 121 1.80 -11.21 2.96
CA ALA A 121 0.57 -11.33 2.18
C ALA A 121 -0.69 -11.00 3.02
N GLY A 122 -1.85 -10.96 2.34
CA GLY A 122 -3.18 -10.70 2.92
C GLY A 122 -3.90 -9.56 2.21
N SER A 123 -5.22 -9.44 2.35
CA SER A 123 -5.98 -8.45 1.56
C SER A 123 -5.57 -7.00 1.89
N HIS A 124 -5.40 -6.68 3.18
CA HIS A 124 -5.04 -5.33 3.64
C HIS A 124 -3.80 -5.33 4.54
N GLY A 125 -3.11 -4.19 4.61
CA GLY A 125 -1.99 -3.99 5.54
C GLY A 125 -0.64 -4.58 5.12
N LYS A 126 -0.55 -5.17 3.92
CA LYS A 126 0.70 -5.75 3.37
C LYS A 126 1.85 -4.75 3.36
N THR A 127 1.70 -3.64 2.63
CA THR A 127 2.72 -2.59 2.50
C THR A 127 3.13 -1.99 3.85
N THR A 128 2.17 -1.75 4.74
CA THR A 128 2.46 -1.21 6.08
C THR A 128 3.26 -2.21 6.89
N THR A 129 2.82 -3.47 6.95
CA THR A 129 3.49 -4.53 7.72
C THR A 129 4.90 -4.80 7.18
N SER A 130 5.06 -4.92 5.85
CA SER A 130 6.38 -5.14 5.23
C SER A 130 7.33 -3.94 5.42
N THR A 131 6.80 -2.71 5.39
CA THR A 131 7.56 -1.49 5.73
C THR A 131 8.00 -1.50 7.20
N VAL A 132 7.12 -1.87 8.13
CA VAL A 132 7.45 -1.93 9.56
C VAL A 132 8.49 -3.00 9.83
N VAL A 133 8.34 -4.22 9.28
CA VAL A 133 9.36 -5.29 9.37
C VAL A 133 10.72 -4.77 8.88
N THR A 134 10.74 -4.18 7.68
CA THR A 134 11.96 -3.62 7.09
C THR A 134 12.60 -2.56 7.99
N THR A 135 11.78 -1.64 8.51
CA THR A 135 12.26 -0.52 9.36
C THR A 135 12.81 -1.04 10.69
N LEU A 136 12.12 -1.98 11.34
CA LEU A 136 12.59 -2.59 12.58
C LEU A 136 13.94 -3.27 12.38
N LEU A 137 14.06 -4.14 11.37
CA LEU A 137 15.30 -4.85 11.06
C LEU A 137 16.45 -3.88 10.72
N ALA A 138 16.19 -2.87 9.89
CA ALA A 138 17.17 -1.84 9.57
C ALA A 138 17.67 -1.09 10.81
N THR A 139 16.74 -0.72 11.70
CA THR A 139 17.03 0.07 12.91
C THR A 139 17.88 -0.69 13.92
N VAL A 140 17.68 -2.02 14.02
CA VAL A 140 18.49 -2.88 14.90
C VAL A 140 19.80 -3.36 14.24
N GLY A 141 20.10 -2.90 13.02
CA GLY A 141 21.36 -3.17 12.33
C GLY A 141 21.39 -4.48 11.53
N GLU A 142 20.24 -5.13 11.29
CA GLU A 142 20.14 -6.34 10.47
C GLU A 142 20.18 -6.04 8.96
N ASP A 143 19.99 -4.77 8.54
CA ASP A 143 20.13 -4.28 7.16
C ASP A 143 19.54 -5.23 6.08
N PRO A 144 18.22 -5.47 6.08
CA PRO A 144 17.60 -6.45 5.17
C PRO A 144 17.56 -5.94 3.72
N THR A 145 17.63 -6.85 2.75
CA THR A 145 17.14 -6.53 1.39
C THR A 145 15.62 -6.32 1.46
N ALA A 146 15.09 -5.29 0.79
CA ALA A 146 13.66 -4.98 0.83
C ALA A 146 13.08 -4.80 -0.58
N VAL A 147 11.97 -5.49 -0.86
CA VAL A 147 11.14 -5.34 -2.07
C VAL A 147 9.72 -5.00 -1.65
N ILE A 148 9.37 -3.72 -1.65
CA ILE A 148 8.13 -3.22 -1.05
C ILE A 148 7.27 -2.53 -2.12
N GLY A 149 5.95 -2.67 -2.04
CA GLY A 149 4.98 -2.05 -2.95
C GLY A 149 4.84 -0.53 -2.76
N GLY A 150 5.52 0.04 -1.76
CA GLY A 150 5.54 1.46 -1.43
C GLY A 150 6.90 1.91 -0.92
N VAL A 151 7.11 3.23 -0.85
CA VAL A 151 8.36 3.82 -0.37
C VAL A 151 8.55 3.52 1.12
N VAL A 152 9.69 2.93 1.47
CA VAL A 152 10.12 2.71 2.85
C VAL A 152 10.79 4.00 3.34
N PRO A 153 10.25 4.70 4.36
CA PRO A 153 10.75 6.03 4.75
C PRO A 153 12.23 6.08 5.13
N CYS A 154 12.76 5.03 5.79
CA CYS A 154 14.16 5.00 6.20
C CYS A 154 15.15 4.87 5.02
N TYR A 155 14.70 4.38 3.87
CA TYR A 155 15.51 4.25 2.65
C TYR A 155 15.19 5.31 1.60
N GLY A 156 14.04 5.98 1.70
CA GLY A 156 13.55 6.90 0.66
C GLY A 156 13.28 6.21 -0.69
N SER A 157 13.18 4.88 -0.68
CA SER A 157 13.01 4.02 -1.85
C SER A 157 12.08 2.86 -1.50
N ASN A 158 11.45 2.25 -2.50
CA ASN A 158 10.64 1.04 -2.36
C ASN A 158 11.44 -0.26 -2.60
N GLY A 159 12.71 -0.13 -2.98
CA GLY A 159 13.69 -1.21 -3.06
C GLY A 159 14.99 -0.84 -2.34
N HIS A 160 15.62 -1.81 -1.68
CA HIS A 160 16.94 -1.67 -1.05
C HIS A 160 17.70 -3.00 -1.07
N THR A 161 18.97 -2.99 -1.46
CA THR A 161 19.87 -4.16 -1.31
C THR A 161 20.68 -4.02 -0.04
N GLY A 162 20.18 -4.66 1.02
CA GLY A 162 20.89 -4.76 2.28
C GLY A 162 21.98 -5.84 2.27
N SER A 163 22.96 -5.67 3.14
CA SER A 163 24.05 -6.62 3.40
C SER A 163 23.69 -7.74 4.39
N GLY A 164 22.51 -7.63 4.99
CA GLY A 164 21.97 -8.54 5.98
C GLY A 164 21.56 -9.91 5.47
N ARG A 165 21.23 -10.78 6.42
CA ARG A 165 20.74 -12.14 6.16
C ARG A 165 19.39 -12.17 5.45
N LEU A 166 18.51 -11.23 5.78
CA LEU A 166 17.08 -11.32 5.45
C LEU A 166 16.71 -10.53 4.20
N LEU A 167 15.75 -11.07 3.46
CA LEU A 167 14.95 -10.35 2.47
C LEU A 167 13.55 -10.11 3.02
N VAL A 168 12.99 -8.92 2.83
CA VAL A 168 11.58 -8.61 3.15
C VAL A 168 10.87 -8.32 1.83
N ALA A 169 9.82 -9.07 1.54
CA ALA A 169 9.03 -8.90 0.33
C ALA A 169 7.57 -8.64 0.67
N GLU A 170 6.99 -7.64 0.02
CA GLU A 170 5.55 -7.54 -0.12
C GLU A 170 5.07 -8.54 -1.18
N ALA A 171 4.10 -9.37 -0.79
CA ALA A 171 3.57 -10.45 -1.60
C ALA A 171 2.11 -10.13 -1.93
N ASP A 172 1.85 -9.75 -3.18
CA ASP A 172 0.56 -9.26 -3.64
C ASP A 172 -0.28 -10.37 -4.29
N GLU A 173 -1.52 -10.54 -3.84
CA GLU A 173 -2.50 -11.51 -4.32
C GLU A 173 -3.19 -11.12 -5.62
N SER A 174 -3.14 -9.85 -6.02
CA SER A 174 -4.00 -9.28 -7.07
C SER A 174 -3.95 -10.00 -8.43
N ASP A 175 -2.82 -10.63 -8.77
CA ASP A 175 -2.60 -11.34 -10.04
C ASP A 175 -2.37 -12.86 -9.87
N GLY A 176 -2.64 -13.39 -8.67
CA GLY A 176 -2.47 -14.82 -8.34
C GLY A 176 -1.01 -15.26 -8.24
N SER A 177 -0.05 -14.34 -8.25
CA SER A 177 1.37 -14.70 -8.30
C SER A 177 1.96 -15.24 -7.01
N LEU A 178 1.27 -15.07 -5.88
CA LEU A 178 1.64 -15.59 -4.56
C LEU A 178 2.02 -17.07 -4.55
N VAL A 179 1.37 -17.88 -5.39
CA VAL A 179 1.59 -19.34 -5.47
C VAL A 179 3.01 -19.73 -5.88
N LYS A 180 3.80 -18.78 -6.38
CA LYS A 180 5.19 -18.98 -6.82
C LYS A 180 6.20 -18.82 -5.68
N PHE A 181 5.81 -18.19 -4.57
CA PHE A 181 6.76 -17.76 -3.53
C PHE A 181 7.05 -18.87 -2.53
N LYS A 182 8.35 -19.03 -2.23
CA LYS A 182 8.84 -19.95 -1.20
C LYS A 182 9.70 -19.21 -0.20
N ALA A 183 9.07 -18.69 0.84
CA ALA A 183 9.73 -17.85 1.86
C ALA A 183 10.12 -18.68 3.09
N SER A 184 11.12 -18.24 3.85
CA SER A 184 11.43 -18.85 5.15
C SER A 184 10.39 -18.51 6.22
N LEU A 185 9.72 -17.36 6.08
CA LEU A 185 8.59 -16.95 6.91
C LEU A 185 7.54 -16.25 6.05
N GLY A 186 6.32 -16.80 6.01
CA GLY A 186 5.15 -16.13 5.45
C GLY A 186 4.34 -15.43 6.54
N ILE A 187 3.81 -14.25 6.25
CA ILE A 187 2.83 -13.54 7.09
C ILE A 187 1.52 -13.42 6.30
N ILE A 188 0.38 -13.72 6.92
CA ILE A 188 -0.95 -13.43 6.35
C ILE A 188 -1.72 -12.52 7.30
N THR A 189 -1.97 -11.28 6.88
CA THR A 189 -2.52 -10.21 7.74
C THR A 189 -4.03 -10.32 7.96
N ASN A 190 -4.78 -10.64 6.92
CA ASN A 190 -6.24 -10.81 6.91
C ASN A 190 -6.66 -11.32 5.53
N LEU A 191 -7.90 -11.82 5.43
CA LEU A 191 -8.55 -12.17 4.17
C LEU A 191 -9.92 -11.53 4.05
N GLU A 192 -10.10 -10.79 2.98
CA GLU A 192 -11.38 -10.24 2.55
C GLU A 192 -11.43 -10.33 1.02
N LEU A 193 -12.63 -10.57 0.48
CA LEU A 193 -12.79 -10.61 -0.98
C LEU A 193 -12.45 -9.24 -1.54
N ASP A 194 -11.39 -9.19 -2.34
CA ASP A 194 -11.01 -8.05 -3.18
C ASP A 194 -10.55 -8.59 -4.53
N HIS A 195 -10.11 -7.70 -5.44
CA HIS A 195 -9.61 -8.07 -6.77
C HIS A 195 -10.56 -9.05 -7.49
N THR A 196 -11.85 -8.69 -7.53
CA THR A 196 -12.93 -9.50 -8.12
C THR A 196 -12.79 -9.71 -9.64
N ASP A 197 -11.83 -9.02 -10.26
CA ASP A 197 -11.35 -9.27 -11.61
C ASP A 197 -10.48 -10.53 -11.73
N HIS A 198 -9.89 -11.00 -10.62
CA HIS A 198 -9.10 -12.22 -10.54
C HIS A 198 -9.80 -13.33 -9.73
N TYR A 199 -10.33 -13.00 -8.55
CA TYR A 199 -10.98 -13.96 -7.66
C TYR A 199 -12.50 -13.94 -7.86
N ARG A 200 -13.11 -15.10 -8.14
CA ARG A 200 -14.57 -15.16 -8.35
C ARG A 200 -15.33 -15.05 -7.03
N ASN A 201 -14.71 -15.51 -5.95
CA ASN A 201 -15.27 -15.50 -4.60
C ASN A 201 -14.15 -15.65 -3.56
N LEU A 202 -14.51 -15.57 -2.29
CA LEU A 202 -13.58 -15.66 -1.17
C LEU A 202 -12.89 -17.05 -1.09
N ASP A 203 -13.55 -18.13 -1.47
CA ASP A 203 -12.96 -19.47 -1.45
C ASP A 203 -11.77 -19.59 -2.40
N ASP A 204 -11.85 -18.99 -3.60
CA ASP A 204 -10.73 -18.93 -4.55
C ASP A 204 -9.52 -18.21 -3.92
N LEU A 205 -9.74 -17.10 -3.20
CA LEU A 205 -8.69 -16.36 -2.51
C LEU A 205 -8.08 -17.19 -1.36
N ILE A 206 -8.91 -17.87 -0.57
CA ILE A 206 -8.47 -18.76 0.50
C ILE A 206 -7.55 -19.86 -0.05
N GLU A 207 -7.89 -20.49 -1.18
CA GLU A 207 -7.07 -21.55 -1.76
C GLU A 207 -5.73 -21.05 -2.32
N THR A 208 -5.70 -19.85 -2.92
CA THR A 208 -4.45 -19.19 -3.31
C THR A 208 -3.57 -18.91 -2.09
N MET A 209 -4.15 -18.39 -1.01
CA MET A 209 -3.44 -18.08 0.23
C MET A 209 -2.95 -19.34 0.96
N LYS A 210 -3.71 -20.44 0.92
CA LYS A 210 -3.23 -21.75 1.41
C LYS A 210 -2.04 -22.25 0.60
N THR A 211 -2.04 -22.01 -0.71
CA THR A 211 -0.91 -22.39 -1.57
C THR A 211 0.34 -21.57 -1.23
N PHE A 212 0.19 -20.27 -1.01
CA PHE A 212 1.25 -19.42 -0.47
C PHE A 212 1.78 -19.92 0.88
N GLY A 213 0.87 -20.20 1.83
CA GLY A 213 1.23 -20.70 3.15
C GLY A 213 2.02 -22.01 3.10
N ARG A 214 1.60 -22.97 2.26
CA ARG A 214 2.34 -24.23 2.00
C ARG A 214 3.69 -24.03 1.34
N GLY A 215 3.88 -22.94 0.62
CA GLY A 215 5.16 -22.57 0.01
C GLY A 215 6.17 -22.05 1.02
N CYS A 216 5.70 -21.57 2.18
CA CYS A 216 6.56 -21.02 3.23
C CYS A 216 7.05 -22.11 4.20
N GLU A 217 8.27 -21.97 4.72
CA GLU A 217 8.81 -22.90 5.73
C GLU A 217 8.11 -22.75 7.09
N ARG A 218 7.77 -21.51 7.46
CA ARG A 218 6.96 -21.17 8.63
C ARG A 218 5.89 -20.15 8.25
N LEU A 219 4.77 -20.19 8.95
CA LEU A 219 3.65 -19.29 8.74
C LEU A 219 3.27 -18.56 10.04
N LEU A 220 3.06 -17.25 9.92
CA LEU A 220 2.55 -16.37 10.97
C LEU A 220 1.20 -15.78 10.50
N ILE A 221 0.13 -15.97 11.26
CA ILE A 221 -1.22 -15.49 10.89
C ILE A 221 -1.88 -14.60 11.95
N ASN A 222 -2.74 -13.69 11.51
CA ASN A 222 -3.59 -12.91 12.39
C ASN A 222 -4.72 -13.79 12.93
N GLN A 223 -4.75 -14.04 14.24
CA GLN A 223 -5.78 -14.85 14.89
C GLN A 223 -7.11 -14.09 15.05
N ASP A 224 -7.10 -12.77 14.92
CA ASP A 224 -8.29 -11.93 14.99
C ASP A 224 -9.13 -11.99 13.70
N ASP A 225 -8.54 -12.47 12.61
CA ASP A 225 -9.24 -12.71 11.36
C ASP A 225 -9.93 -14.09 11.41
N PRO A 226 -11.28 -14.16 11.31
CA PRO A 226 -12.01 -15.41 11.45
C PRO A 226 -11.71 -16.41 10.33
N ILE A 227 -11.42 -15.94 9.11
CA ILE A 227 -11.11 -16.80 7.96
C ILE A 227 -9.74 -17.44 8.16
N LEU A 228 -8.75 -16.66 8.61
CA LEU A 228 -7.44 -17.19 8.94
C LEU A 228 -7.51 -18.20 10.08
N LYS A 229 -8.24 -17.86 11.15
CA LYS A 229 -8.44 -18.74 12.30
C LYS A 229 -9.12 -20.07 11.94
N GLU A 230 -10.06 -20.06 11.00
CA GLU A 230 -10.79 -21.25 10.58
C GLU A 230 -10.02 -22.12 9.55
N HIS A 231 -9.35 -21.49 8.58
CA HIS A 231 -8.86 -22.19 7.39
C HIS A 231 -7.36 -22.45 7.36
N PHE A 232 -6.57 -21.91 8.31
CA PHE A 232 -5.12 -21.99 8.28
C PHE A 232 -4.55 -22.65 9.54
N GLN A 233 -3.53 -23.49 9.34
CA GLN A 233 -2.65 -23.97 10.39
C GLN A 233 -1.33 -23.23 10.25
N ALA A 234 -0.90 -22.57 11.32
CA ALA A 234 0.28 -21.72 11.34
C ALA A 234 1.23 -22.13 12.47
N ASP A 235 2.51 -21.83 12.31
CA ASP A 235 3.55 -22.07 13.31
C ASP A 235 3.43 -21.11 14.49
N ALA A 236 2.93 -19.91 14.23
CA ALA A 236 2.61 -18.92 15.25
C ALA A 236 1.44 -18.03 14.80
N CYS A 237 0.83 -17.35 15.76
CA CYS A 237 -0.22 -16.37 15.49
C CYS A 237 -0.08 -15.11 16.35
N TRP A 238 -0.71 -14.03 15.89
CA TRP A 238 -0.81 -12.81 16.69
C TRP A 238 -2.24 -12.32 16.86
N SER A 239 -2.45 -11.48 17.88
CA SER A 239 -3.74 -10.83 18.14
C SER A 239 -3.56 -9.45 18.78
N VAL A 240 -4.50 -8.55 18.52
CA VAL A 240 -4.67 -7.29 19.26
C VAL A 240 -5.94 -7.28 20.12
N GLN A 241 -6.66 -8.40 20.18
CA GLN A 241 -7.92 -8.55 20.92
C GLN A 241 -7.78 -9.43 22.17
N HIS A 242 -6.91 -10.44 22.14
CA HIS A 242 -6.70 -11.37 23.25
C HIS A 242 -5.25 -11.88 23.29
N PHE A 243 -4.79 -12.39 24.44
CA PHE A 243 -3.41 -12.89 24.59
C PHE A 243 -3.34 -14.36 25.03
N GLU A 244 -4.47 -14.95 25.41
CA GLU A 244 -4.54 -16.27 26.02
C GLU A 244 -4.28 -17.40 25.02
N THR A 245 -4.64 -17.20 23.75
CA THR A 245 -4.52 -18.19 22.67
C THR A 245 -3.58 -17.77 21.56
N ALA A 246 -2.95 -16.60 21.68
CA ALA A 246 -2.04 -16.03 20.69
C ALA A 246 -0.59 -16.14 21.18
N ASP A 247 0.33 -16.52 20.28
CA ASP A 247 1.76 -16.61 20.58
C ASP A 247 2.36 -15.23 20.86
N TYR A 248 1.85 -14.22 20.14
CA TYR A 248 2.21 -12.82 20.29
C TYR A 248 0.94 -11.97 20.39
N ALA A 249 0.87 -11.03 21.32
CA ALA A 249 -0.28 -10.13 21.38
C ALA A 249 0.07 -8.73 21.84
N ALA A 250 -0.73 -7.75 21.45
CA ALA A 250 -0.71 -6.44 22.08
C ALA A 250 -2.11 -5.93 22.36
N LEU A 251 -2.45 -5.79 23.65
CA LEU A 251 -3.76 -5.28 24.04
C LEU A 251 -3.71 -3.76 24.21
N PRO A 252 -4.56 -3.00 23.49
CA PRO A 252 -4.59 -1.55 23.57
C PRO A 252 -4.99 -1.10 24.98
N VAL A 253 -4.16 -0.24 25.57
CA VAL A 253 -4.41 0.43 26.86
C VAL A 253 -4.93 1.85 26.61
N GLN A 254 -4.44 2.50 25.56
CA GLN A 254 -4.83 3.84 25.19
C GLN A 254 -4.80 4.00 23.66
N LEU A 255 -5.87 4.57 23.12
CA LEU A 255 -6.02 4.91 21.71
C LEU A 255 -6.28 6.42 21.63
N ASP A 256 -5.24 7.20 21.35
CA ASP A 256 -5.37 8.63 21.06
C ASP A 256 -5.20 8.85 19.56
N GLY A 257 -5.56 10.03 19.06
CA GLY A 257 -5.40 10.37 17.65
C GLY A 257 -3.95 10.55 17.19
N ASP A 258 -2.99 10.71 18.12
CA ASP A 258 -1.56 10.86 17.84
C ASP A 258 -0.71 9.64 18.23
N ARG A 259 -1.28 8.66 18.94
CA ARG A 259 -0.54 7.49 19.42
C ARG A 259 -1.43 6.34 19.87
N THR A 260 -0.85 5.15 19.86
CA THR A 260 -1.41 3.94 20.46
C THR A 260 -0.47 3.41 21.54
N ILE A 261 -0.99 3.11 22.73
CA ILE A 261 -0.23 2.46 23.79
C ILE A 261 -0.87 1.10 24.07
N ALA A 262 -0.06 0.05 24.10
CA ALA A 262 -0.52 -1.33 24.31
C ALA A 262 0.42 -2.12 25.23
N ASN A 263 -0.13 -3.05 26.00
CA ASN A 263 0.66 -4.05 26.73
C ASN A 263 1.03 -5.18 25.77
N TYR A 264 2.30 -5.58 25.72
CA TYR A 264 2.79 -6.60 24.80
C TYR A 264 3.01 -7.94 25.52
N TYR A 265 2.56 -9.02 24.89
CA TYR A 265 2.53 -10.37 25.41
C TYR A 265 3.25 -11.34 24.46
N GLU A 266 4.00 -12.28 25.04
CA GLU A 266 4.52 -13.47 24.37
C GLU A 266 4.05 -14.69 25.17
N GLN A 267 3.43 -15.67 24.51
CA GLN A 267 2.98 -16.93 25.11
C GLN A 267 2.14 -16.73 26.39
N GLY A 268 1.16 -15.83 26.31
CA GLY A 268 0.26 -15.53 27.42
C GLY A 268 0.83 -14.63 28.54
N ARG A 269 2.12 -14.28 28.48
CA ARG A 269 2.79 -13.47 29.51
C ARG A 269 3.07 -12.06 29.00
N GLN A 270 2.70 -11.05 29.79
CA GLN A 270 3.12 -9.68 29.52
C GLN A 270 4.64 -9.55 29.67
N VAL A 271 5.32 -9.16 28.59
CA VAL A 271 6.79 -9.03 28.53
C VAL A 271 7.25 -7.63 28.13
N GLY A 272 6.33 -6.75 27.72
CA GLY A 272 6.69 -5.38 27.33
C GLY A 272 5.51 -4.43 27.24
N ARG A 273 5.80 -3.24 26.72
CA ARG A 273 4.80 -2.20 26.41
C ARG A 273 5.16 -1.56 25.08
N ILE A 274 4.19 -1.48 24.19
CA ILE A 274 4.30 -0.80 22.89
C ILE A 274 3.79 0.63 23.06
N THR A 275 4.57 1.59 22.57
CA THR A 275 4.13 2.97 22.34
C THR A 275 4.36 3.28 20.89
N LEU A 276 3.28 3.36 20.12
CA LEU A 276 3.30 3.56 18.68
C LEU A 276 2.92 5.01 18.37
N PRO A 277 3.69 5.76 17.55
CA PRO A 277 3.32 7.12 17.14
C PRO A 277 2.24 7.14 16.04
N LEU A 278 1.46 6.05 15.93
CA LEU A 278 0.39 5.89 14.95
C LEU A 278 -0.91 5.53 15.68
N PRO A 279 -2.01 6.24 15.39
CA PRO A 279 -3.33 5.87 15.87
C PRO A 279 -3.88 4.63 15.15
N GLY A 280 -4.87 3.98 15.77
CA GLY A 280 -5.69 2.95 15.16
C GLY A 280 -5.23 1.51 15.42
N LEU A 281 -6.20 0.62 15.66
CA LEU A 281 -5.97 -0.79 15.95
C LEU A 281 -5.37 -1.58 14.78
N HIS A 282 -5.67 -1.18 13.55
CA HIS A 282 -5.09 -1.80 12.35
C HIS A 282 -3.57 -1.57 12.30
N ASN A 283 -3.10 -0.37 12.67
CA ASN A 283 -1.67 -0.07 12.75
C ASN A 283 -1.00 -0.83 13.90
N LEU A 284 -1.68 -0.93 15.06
CA LEU A 284 -1.20 -1.80 16.15
C LEU A 284 -1.05 -3.25 15.67
N SER A 285 -2.05 -3.79 14.96
CA SER A 285 -1.99 -5.17 14.45
C SER A 285 -0.84 -5.38 13.45
N ASN A 286 -0.65 -4.47 12.50
CA ASN A 286 0.48 -4.52 11.56
C ASN A 286 1.84 -4.49 12.29
N VAL A 287 1.95 -3.69 13.36
CA VAL A 287 3.18 -3.59 14.16
C VAL A 287 3.42 -4.85 14.99
N VAL A 288 2.37 -5.43 15.57
CA VAL A 288 2.49 -6.71 16.30
C VAL A 288 2.90 -7.83 15.36
N ALA A 289 2.33 -7.90 14.15
CA ALA A 289 2.74 -8.85 13.12
C ALA A 289 4.24 -8.68 12.79
N ALA A 290 4.70 -7.44 12.63
CA ALA A 290 6.09 -7.14 12.32
C ALA A 290 7.05 -7.50 13.47
N ILE A 291 6.71 -7.14 14.71
CA ILE A 291 7.49 -7.53 15.89
C ILE A 291 7.54 -9.06 15.98
N ALA A 292 6.39 -9.75 15.89
CA ALA A 292 6.31 -11.20 15.95
C ALA A 292 7.21 -11.87 14.89
N ALA A 293 7.19 -11.38 13.64
CA ALA A 293 8.05 -11.88 12.59
C ALA A 293 9.54 -11.68 12.91
N CYS A 294 9.95 -10.50 13.39
CA CYS A 294 11.32 -10.25 13.79
C CYS A 294 11.75 -11.11 15.00
N ARG A 295 10.84 -11.35 15.96
CA ARG A 295 11.06 -12.25 17.10
C ARG A 295 11.27 -13.70 16.65
N MET A 296 10.48 -14.17 15.68
CA MET A 296 10.64 -15.50 15.05
C MET A 296 11.96 -15.66 14.28
N GLU A 297 12.56 -14.54 13.87
CA GLU A 297 13.88 -14.48 13.23
C GLU A 297 15.02 -14.24 14.24
N GLY A 298 14.73 -14.21 15.55
CA GLY A 298 15.71 -14.16 16.62
C GLY A 298 16.08 -12.76 17.12
N VAL A 299 15.44 -11.71 16.63
CA VAL A 299 15.74 -10.33 17.06
C VAL A 299 15.26 -10.11 18.52
N PRO A 300 16.09 -9.55 19.42
CA PRO A 300 15.69 -9.27 20.81
C PRO A 300 14.54 -8.27 20.92
N LEU A 301 13.57 -8.54 21.81
CA LEU A 301 12.39 -7.70 22.01
C LEU A 301 12.73 -6.25 22.39
N ASP A 302 13.67 -6.04 23.32
CA ASP A 302 14.03 -4.69 23.78
C ASP A 302 14.57 -3.81 22.64
N ALA A 303 15.29 -4.41 21.68
CA ALA A 303 15.77 -3.72 20.50
C ALA A 303 14.61 -3.32 19.57
N LEU A 304 13.65 -4.23 19.37
CA LEU A 304 12.45 -3.96 18.57
C LEU A 304 11.57 -2.88 19.18
N LEU A 305 11.32 -2.93 20.50
CA LEU A 305 10.51 -1.93 21.20
C LEU A 305 11.17 -0.55 21.15
N SER A 306 12.50 -0.48 21.24
CA SER A 306 13.25 0.77 21.11
C SER A 306 13.18 1.33 19.69
N ALA A 307 13.18 0.46 18.67
CA ALA A 307 13.10 0.86 17.26
C ALA A 307 11.72 1.43 16.85
N LEU A 308 10.67 1.24 17.65
CA LEU A 308 9.33 1.74 17.34
C LEU A 308 9.25 3.27 17.22
N THR A 309 10.18 4.01 17.84
CA THR A 309 10.22 5.48 17.75
C THR A 309 10.62 5.99 16.37
N GLU A 310 11.28 5.16 15.56
CA GLU A 310 11.71 5.50 14.20
C GLU A 310 10.63 5.23 13.15
N LEU A 311 9.50 4.62 13.55
CA LEU A 311 8.43 4.30 12.63
C LEU A 311 7.79 5.57 12.06
N ARG A 312 7.65 5.58 10.74
CA ARG A 312 6.92 6.58 9.97
C ARG A 312 5.93 5.87 9.05
N SER A 313 4.76 6.47 8.85
CA SER A 313 3.80 5.94 7.89
C SER A 313 4.38 5.95 6.47
N PRO A 314 4.11 4.91 5.65
CA PRO A 314 4.34 4.98 4.21
C PRO A 314 3.57 6.15 3.59
N GLY A 315 4.11 6.77 2.53
CA GLY A 315 3.42 7.85 1.81
C GLY A 315 2.08 7.39 1.22
N ARG A 316 1.14 8.34 1.04
CA ARG A 316 -0.25 8.11 0.55
C ARG A 316 -1.15 7.25 1.46
N ARG A 317 -0.72 6.97 2.69
CA ARG A 317 -1.54 6.43 3.77
C ARG A 317 -1.70 7.54 4.80
N PHE A 318 -2.85 8.22 4.78
CA PHE A 318 -3.14 9.41 5.57
C PHE A 318 -2.15 10.56 5.33
N ASP A 319 -1.96 10.94 4.07
CA ASP A 319 -1.00 11.94 3.62
C ASP A 319 -1.52 13.37 3.80
N PHE A 320 -0.89 14.15 4.66
CA PHE A 320 -1.27 15.56 4.89
C PHE A 320 -0.81 16.44 3.74
N ARG A 321 -1.79 17.01 3.01
CA ARG A 321 -1.54 17.82 1.80
C ARG A 321 -1.33 19.29 2.12
N GLY A 322 -2.01 19.80 3.15
CA GLY A 322 -1.86 21.17 3.63
C GLY A 322 -3.12 21.72 4.29
N GLU A 323 -3.10 23.04 4.54
CA GLU A 323 -4.24 23.77 5.09
C GLU A 323 -4.90 24.64 4.00
N TRP A 324 -6.23 24.55 3.89
CA TRP A 324 -7.05 25.38 3.02
C TRP A 324 -8.10 26.13 3.85
N GLN A 325 -7.95 27.44 3.99
CA GLN A 325 -8.86 28.30 4.77
C GLN A 325 -9.15 27.74 6.17
N ASP A 326 -8.10 27.48 6.95
CA ASP A 326 -8.14 26.85 8.29
C ASP A 326 -8.75 25.44 8.35
N ARG A 327 -8.91 24.75 7.21
CA ARG A 327 -9.26 23.32 7.15
C ARG A 327 -8.02 22.51 6.82
N GLN A 328 -7.88 21.34 7.42
CA GLN A 328 -6.77 20.43 7.16
C GLN A 328 -7.19 19.44 6.07
N VAL A 329 -6.39 19.28 5.01
CA VAL A 329 -6.70 18.37 3.91
C VAL A 329 -5.74 17.18 3.93
N VAL A 330 -6.29 15.98 3.99
CA VAL A 330 -5.57 14.71 4.01
C VAL A 330 -6.06 13.81 2.88
N ASP A 331 -5.15 13.14 2.20
CA ASP A 331 -5.44 12.15 1.16
C ASP A 331 -5.17 10.73 1.68
N ASP A 332 -6.06 9.78 1.40
CA ASP A 332 -5.86 8.35 1.66
C ASP A 332 -6.29 7.48 0.46
N TYR A 333 -5.55 6.41 0.23
CA TYR A 333 -5.81 5.46 -0.86
C TYR A 333 -6.95 4.45 -0.56
N ALA A 334 -7.52 4.47 0.63
CA ALA A 334 -8.58 3.58 1.07
C ALA A 334 -9.74 3.52 0.06
N HIS A 335 -10.01 2.31 -0.42
CA HIS A 335 -11.03 2.07 -1.43
C HIS A 335 -11.79 0.76 -1.20
N HIS A 336 -11.36 -0.07 -0.26
CA HIS A 336 -12.13 -1.19 0.28
C HIS A 336 -12.92 -0.74 1.53
N PRO A 337 -14.14 -1.27 1.81
CA PRO A 337 -14.90 -0.91 3.01
C PRO A 337 -14.11 -0.97 4.32
N SER A 338 -13.33 -2.04 4.53
CA SER A 338 -12.50 -2.21 5.74
C SER A 338 -11.40 -1.16 5.86
N GLU A 339 -10.78 -0.76 4.73
CA GLU A 339 -9.79 0.32 4.70
C GLU A 339 -10.44 1.67 5.01
N VAL A 340 -11.61 1.94 4.43
CA VAL A 340 -12.39 3.16 4.65
C VAL A 340 -12.79 3.26 6.13
N GLN A 341 -13.33 2.19 6.71
CA GLN A 341 -13.71 2.14 8.12
C GLN A 341 -12.48 2.37 9.02
N ALA A 342 -11.36 1.70 8.74
CA ALA A 342 -10.13 1.84 9.52
C ALA A 342 -9.59 3.29 9.49
N THR A 343 -9.61 3.93 8.32
CA THR A 343 -9.14 5.30 8.12
C THR A 343 -10.06 6.31 8.82
N LEU A 344 -11.37 6.16 8.68
CA LEU A 344 -12.34 7.04 9.34
C LEU A 344 -12.32 6.89 10.86
N THR A 345 -12.18 5.67 11.38
CA THR A 345 -12.04 5.42 12.82
C THR A 345 -10.81 6.14 13.36
N MET A 346 -9.70 6.05 12.63
CA MET A 346 -8.45 6.72 12.98
C MET A 346 -8.59 8.25 12.97
N ALA A 347 -9.23 8.81 11.95
CA ALA A 347 -9.50 10.24 11.86
C ALA A 347 -10.45 10.73 12.98
N GLN A 348 -11.46 9.93 13.32
CA GLN A 348 -12.36 10.23 14.45
C GLN A 348 -11.65 10.21 15.80
N LEU A 349 -10.68 9.32 16.01
CA LEU A 349 -9.86 9.35 17.23
C LEU A 349 -9.13 10.70 17.37
N MET A 350 -8.74 11.35 16.27
CA MET A 350 -8.11 12.67 16.32
C MET A 350 -9.06 13.75 16.85
N VAL A 351 -10.30 13.70 16.39
CA VAL A 351 -11.36 14.61 16.84
C VAL A 351 -11.71 14.34 18.31
N GLN A 352 -12.00 13.07 18.65
CA GLN A 352 -12.54 12.69 19.95
C GLN A 352 -11.50 12.76 21.08
N SER A 353 -10.24 12.41 20.82
CA SER A 353 -9.19 12.46 21.84
C SER A 353 -8.62 13.87 22.06
N GLY A 354 -8.93 14.80 21.15
CA GLY A 354 -8.34 16.14 21.15
C GLY A 354 -6.84 16.17 20.80
N ARG A 355 -6.30 15.08 20.23
CA ARG A 355 -4.89 14.94 19.85
C ARG A 355 -4.76 14.50 18.42
N SER A 356 -3.76 15.04 17.72
CA SER A 356 -3.56 14.78 16.31
C SER A 356 -2.07 14.88 15.97
N PRO A 357 -1.55 14.05 15.04
CA PRO A 357 -0.23 14.24 14.45
C PRO A 357 -0.22 15.37 13.40
N LEU A 358 -1.39 15.88 13.02
CA LEU A 358 -1.54 16.98 12.08
C LEU A 358 -1.22 18.33 12.77
N PRO A 359 -0.95 19.42 12.00
CA PRO A 359 -0.55 20.72 12.59
C PRO A 359 -1.50 21.30 13.64
N ARG A 360 -2.80 20.99 13.54
CA ARG A 360 -3.83 21.33 14.53
C ARG A 360 -4.70 20.11 14.83
N THR A 361 -5.33 20.12 16.01
CA THR A 361 -6.35 19.13 16.37
C THR A 361 -7.64 19.47 15.63
N PRO A 362 -8.16 18.57 14.78
CA PRO A 362 -9.41 18.81 14.08
C PRO A 362 -10.61 18.73 15.03
N GLN A 363 -11.64 19.52 14.75
CA GLN A 363 -12.87 19.56 15.56
C GLN A 363 -13.99 18.71 14.98
N ARG A 364 -13.88 18.33 13.71
CA ARG A 364 -14.90 17.58 12.96
C ARG A 364 -14.29 16.91 11.74
N LEU A 365 -14.77 15.72 11.40
CA LEU A 365 -14.35 14.95 10.24
C LEU A 365 -15.34 15.11 9.08
N VAL A 366 -14.87 15.65 7.96
CA VAL A 366 -15.60 15.67 6.68
C VAL A 366 -14.93 14.68 5.73
N ALA A 367 -15.59 13.56 5.49
CA ALA A 367 -15.09 12.54 4.58
C ALA A 367 -15.56 12.82 3.14
N VAL A 368 -14.61 12.87 2.22
CA VAL A 368 -14.82 13.02 0.79
C VAL A 368 -14.47 11.70 0.13
N PHE A 369 -15.46 10.90 -0.25
CA PHE A 369 -15.23 9.54 -0.74
C PHE A 369 -15.55 9.42 -2.23
N GLN A 370 -14.60 8.85 -2.99
CA GLN A 370 -14.82 8.46 -4.38
C GLN A 370 -14.82 6.93 -4.50
N PRO A 371 -15.98 6.31 -4.77
CA PRO A 371 -16.03 4.88 -5.04
C PRO A 371 -15.20 4.54 -6.29
N HIS A 372 -14.46 3.45 -6.23
CA HIS A 372 -13.61 2.97 -7.32
C HIS A 372 -14.18 1.68 -7.91
N ARG A 373 -14.48 1.69 -9.22
CA ARG A 373 -15.19 0.65 -10.00
C ARG A 373 -16.68 0.51 -9.66
N TYR A 374 -17.48 0.22 -10.68
CA TYR A 374 -18.93 -0.01 -10.52
C TYR A 374 -19.19 -1.38 -9.90
N SER A 375 -18.47 -2.40 -10.36
CA SER A 375 -18.53 -3.78 -9.85
C SER A 375 -18.32 -3.84 -8.34
N ARG A 376 -17.24 -3.21 -7.83
CA ARG A 376 -16.91 -3.14 -6.40
C ARG A 376 -17.98 -2.38 -5.61
N THR A 377 -18.47 -1.26 -6.14
CA THR A 377 -19.52 -0.48 -5.47
C THR A 377 -20.82 -1.28 -5.33
N GLN A 378 -21.15 -2.09 -6.34
CA GLN A 378 -22.30 -2.99 -6.31
C GLN A 378 -22.12 -4.11 -5.27
N GLU A 379 -20.98 -4.80 -5.31
CA GLU A 379 -20.67 -5.94 -4.42
C GLU A 379 -20.69 -5.51 -2.95
N PHE A 380 -20.06 -4.37 -2.63
CA PHE A 380 -19.85 -3.94 -1.25
C PHE A 380 -20.73 -2.77 -0.81
N LEU A 381 -21.87 -2.54 -1.48
CA LEU A 381 -22.73 -1.38 -1.23
C LEU A 381 -23.06 -1.18 0.25
N ASN A 382 -23.50 -2.25 0.92
CA ASN A 382 -23.89 -2.20 2.33
C ASN A 382 -22.68 -2.02 3.26
N ALA A 383 -21.54 -2.65 2.93
CA ALA A 383 -20.31 -2.52 3.70
C ALA A 383 -19.74 -1.10 3.60
N PHE A 384 -19.75 -0.49 2.41
CA PHE A 384 -19.40 0.94 2.25
C PHE A 384 -20.36 1.84 3.02
N ALA A 385 -21.66 1.59 2.93
CA ALA A 385 -22.65 2.40 3.64
C ALA A 385 -22.40 2.37 5.16
N GLN A 386 -22.10 1.19 5.72
CA GLN A 386 -21.73 1.05 7.13
C GLN A 386 -20.40 1.74 7.46
N ALA A 387 -19.38 1.56 6.62
CA ALA A 387 -18.04 2.10 6.84
C ALA A 387 -18.04 3.64 6.93
N LEU A 388 -18.80 4.29 6.04
CA LEU A 388 -18.83 5.74 5.88
C LEU A 388 -19.52 6.48 7.04
N LEU A 389 -20.37 5.81 7.83
CA LEU A 389 -21.09 6.41 8.97
C LEU A 389 -20.17 6.93 10.08
N SER A 390 -18.89 6.57 10.05
CA SER A 390 -17.92 7.05 11.02
C SER A 390 -17.56 8.55 10.81
N ALA A 391 -17.96 9.18 9.71
CA ALA A 391 -17.71 10.60 9.46
C ALA A 391 -18.84 11.52 9.98
N ASP A 392 -18.51 12.74 10.42
CA ASP A 392 -19.53 13.71 10.84
C ASP A 392 -20.31 14.31 9.65
N ALA A 393 -19.68 14.35 8.47
CA ALA A 393 -20.33 14.67 7.21
C ALA A 393 -19.65 13.94 6.05
N LEU A 394 -20.45 13.60 5.04
CA LEU A 394 -20.03 12.83 3.88
C LEU A 394 -20.30 13.60 2.59
N ILE A 395 -19.31 13.61 1.71
CA ILE A 395 -19.43 14.15 0.36
C ILE A 395 -18.95 13.06 -0.61
N LEU A 396 -19.86 12.56 -1.44
CA LEU A 396 -19.60 11.47 -2.37
C LEU A 396 -19.31 12.01 -3.77
N ALA A 397 -18.17 11.63 -4.33
CA ALA A 397 -17.82 11.90 -5.71
C ALA A 397 -18.49 10.90 -6.67
N PRO A 398 -18.56 11.20 -7.98
CA PRO A 398 -18.95 10.21 -8.98
C PRO A 398 -18.02 8.99 -8.94
N ILE A 399 -18.58 7.80 -9.20
CA ILE A 399 -17.80 6.55 -9.26
C ILE A 399 -16.69 6.68 -10.31
N TYR A 400 -15.45 6.40 -9.91
CA TYR A 400 -14.33 6.28 -10.82
C TYR A 400 -14.36 4.90 -11.48
N GLY A 401 -14.79 4.81 -12.74
CA GLY A 401 -15.03 3.53 -13.42
C GLY A 401 -13.79 2.66 -13.66
N ALA A 402 -12.58 3.23 -13.67
CA ALA A 402 -11.32 2.51 -13.92
C ALA A 402 -11.33 1.60 -15.17
N GLY A 403 -12.05 2.00 -16.22
CA GLY A 403 -12.20 1.24 -17.47
C GLY A 403 -13.48 0.39 -17.56
N GLU A 404 -14.24 0.26 -16.48
CA GLU A 404 -15.54 -0.41 -16.50
C GLU A 404 -16.61 0.45 -17.17
N GLN A 405 -17.55 -0.22 -17.85
CA GLN A 405 -18.78 0.43 -18.29
C GLN A 405 -19.71 0.67 -17.09
N PRO A 406 -20.45 1.80 -17.06
CA PRO A 406 -21.44 2.04 -16.02
C PRO A 406 -22.45 0.89 -15.91
N ILE A 407 -22.70 0.43 -14.68
CA ILE A 407 -23.74 -0.56 -14.38
C ILE A 407 -25.03 0.19 -14.04
N GLU A 408 -26.15 -0.19 -14.68
CA GLU A 408 -27.44 0.45 -14.47
C GLU A 408 -27.85 0.44 -12.99
N GLY A 409 -28.21 1.60 -12.46
CA GLY A 409 -28.60 1.78 -11.06
C GLY A 409 -27.43 1.89 -10.07
N ILE A 410 -26.19 1.58 -10.46
CA ILE A 410 -25.02 1.66 -9.59
C ILE A 410 -24.34 3.03 -9.75
N ASN A 411 -24.56 3.89 -8.77
CA ASN A 411 -23.99 5.23 -8.70
C ASN A 411 -23.86 5.70 -7.25
N SER A 412 -23.22 6.85 -7.04
CA SER A 412 -23.00 7.40 -5.70
C SER A 412 -24.30 7.83 -5.00
N GLU A 413 -25.38 8.09 -5.72
CA GLU A 413 -26.70 8.38 -5.12
C GLU A 413 -27.31 7.12 -4.49
N LEU A 414 -27.13 5.94 -5.11
CA LEU A 414 -27.51 4.67 -4.50
C LEU A 414 -26.78 4.46 -3.16
N LEU A 415 -25.47 4.72 -3.13
CA LEU A 415 -24.68 4.64 -1.90
C LEU A 415 -25.18 5.64 -0.84
N ALA A 416 -25.44 6.89 -1.22
CA ALA A 416 -26.01 7.90 -0.31
C ALA A 416 -27.36 7.46 0.25
N ARG A 417 -28.22 6.85 -0.58
CA ARG A 417 -29.50 6.29 -0.13
C ARG A 417 -29.29 5.16 0.87
N SER A 418 -28.37 4.24 0.63
CA SER A 418 -28.04 3.15 1.57
C SER A 418 -27.55 3.70 2.91
N ILE A 419 -26.71 4.73 2.91
CA ILE A 419 -26.25 5.40 4.14
C ILE A 419 -27.44 6.01 4.90
N ARG A 420 -28.29 6.77 4.22
CA ARG A 420 -29.49 7.40 4.82
C ARG A 420 -30.53 6.38 5.32
N LEU A 421 -30.52 5.16 4.81
CA LEU A 421 -31.35 4.07 5.34
C LEU A 421 -30.85 3.56 6.69
N ILE A 422 -29.53 3.60 6.93
CA ILE A 422 -28.93 3.19 8.19
C ILE A 422 -29.03 4.34 9.22
N ASP A 423 -28.67 5.56 8.82
CA ASP A 423 -28.86 6.77 9.63
C ASP A 423 -29.48 7.92 8.81
N PRO A 424 -30.80 8.18 8.99
CA PRO A 424 -31.50 9.26 8.30
C PRO A 424 -30.98 10.67 8.60
N ASN A 425 -30.22 10.86 9.69
CA ASN A 425 -29.70 12.16 10.09
C ASN A 425 -28.28 12.42 9.59
N GLN A 426 -27.60 11.41 9.03
CA GLN A 426 -26.25 11.55 8.49
C GLN A 426 -26.22 12.61 7.38
N PRO A 427 -25.41 13.68 7.50
CA PRO A 427 -25.22 14.64 6.42
C PRO A 427 -24.47 13.98 5.26
N VAL A 428 -25.17 13.70 4.16
CA VAL A 428 -24.61 13.11 2.94
C VAL A 428 -24.95 13.97 1.73
N PHE A 429 -23.92 14.40 1.01
CA PHE A 429 -24.02 15.18 -0.23
C PHE A 429 -23.41 14.40 -1.38
N VAL A 430 -23.99 14.47 -2.57
CA VAL A 430 -23.53 13.70 -3.74
C VAL A 430 -23.23 14.66 -4.87
N ALA A 431 -22.03 14.54 -5.44
CA ALA A 431 -21.61 15.30 -6.60
C ALA A 431 -21.80 14.48 -7.88
N SER A 432 -22.22 15.15 -8.96
CA SER A 432 -22.29 14.59 -10.31
C SER A 432 -20.97 14.78 -11.08
N THR A 433 -20.11 15.70 -10.64
CA THR A 433 -18.80 15.98 -11.24
C THR A 433 -17.74 16.31 -10.19
N MET A 434 -16.46 16.24 -10.54
CA MET A 434 -15.36 16.67 -9.65
C MET A 434 -15.37 18.18 -9.36
N GLN A 435 -15.92 18.99 -10.27
CA GLN A 435 -16.11 20.43 -10.03
C GLN A 435 -17.20 20.68 -8.98
N GLU A 436 -18.33 19.97 -9.10
CA GLU A 436 -19.40 20.01 -8.10
C GLU A 436 -18.93 19.49 -6.75
N LEU A 437 -18.13 18.42 -6.73
CA LEU A 437 -17.50 17.89 -5.51
C LEU A 437 -16.72 18.99 -4.78
N THR A 438 -15.88 19.72 -5.52
CA THR A 438 -15.10 20.83 -4.97
C THR A 438 -16.01 21.93 -4.40
N GLY A 439 -17.13 22.23 -5.06
CA GLY A 439 -18.14 23.17 -4.57
C GLY A 439 -18.82 22.70 -3.28
N LEU A 440 -19.21 21.43 -3.19
CA LEU A 440 -19.81 20.85 -2.00
C LEU A 440 -18.85 20.85 -0.81
N VAL A 441 -17.57 20.55 -1.03
CA VAL A 441 -16.53 20.63 0.01
C VAL A 441 -16.46 22.05 0.57
N LYS A 442 -16.44 23.07 -0.29
CA LYS A 442 -16.44 24.48 0.14
C LYS A 442 -17.69 24.86 0.93
N GLN A 443 -18.85 24.38 0.49
CA GLN A 443 -20.14 24.72 1.08
C GLN A 443 -20.38 24.03 2.45
N HIS A 444 -19.92 22.79 2.62
CA HIS A 444 -20.29 21.95 3.76
C HIS A 444 -19.16 21.70 4.76
N SER A 445 -17.94 22.17 4.48
CA SER A 445 -16.84 22.23 5.45
C SER A 445 -16.74 23.59 6.14
N ARG A 446 -16.19 23.61 7.34
CA ARG A 446 -16.01 24.78 8.21
C ARG A 446 -14.54 24.86 8.65
N PRO A 447 -14.06 26.03 9.11
CA PRO A 447 -12.76 26.13 9.79
C PRO A 447 -12.61 25.05 10.87
N ASP A 448 -11.39 24.54 11.04
CA ASP A 448 -11.01 23.46 11.95
C ASP A 448 -11.57 22.05 11.59
N ASP A 449 -12.25 21.90 10.44
CA ASP A 449 -12.59 20.58 9.91
C ASP A 449 -11.33 19.88 9.35
N LEU A 450 -11.25 18.56 9.58
CA LEU A 450 -10.41 17.64 8.80
C LEU A 450 -11.20 17.18 7.57
N ILE A 451 -10.73 17.59 6.39
CA ILE A 451 -11.21 17.09 5.11
C ILE A 451 -10.36 15.87 4.73
N LEU A 452 -10.97 14.70 4.74
CA LEU A 452 -10.31 13.44 4.40
C LEU A 452 -10.79 12.94 3.04
N ALA A 453 -9.96 13.11 2.01
CA ALA A 453 -10.21 12.61 0.67
C ALA A 453 -9.77 11.15 0.53
N MET A 454 -10.71 10.25 0.24
CA MET A 454 -10.47 8.81 0.19
C MET A 454 -10.88 8.23 -1.16
N GLY A 455 -9.98 7.47 -1.77
CA GLY A 455 -10.25 6.69 -2.98
C GLY A 455 -8.99 6.44 -3.83
N ALA A 456 -9.08 5.43 -4.69
CA ALA A 456 -7.98 5.07 -5.61
C ALA A 456 -8.04 5.78 -6.98
N GLY A 457 -9.06 6.62 -7.20
CA GLY A 457 -9.27 7.38 -8.44
C GLY A 457 -8.60 8.75 -8.45
N ASP A 458 -9.25 9.73 -9.06
CA ASP A 458 -8.75 11.10 -9.23
C ASP A 458 -9.19 12.07 -8.11
N VAL A 459 -9.76 11.55 -7.02
CA VAL A 459 -10.14 12.35 -5.83
C VAL A 459 -8.95 13.02 -5.15
N ASN A 460 -7.73 12.50 -5.31
CA ASN A 460 -6.49 13.12 -4.85
C ASN A 460 -6.22 14.49 -5.48
N SER A 461 -6.82 14.80 -6.64
CA SER A 461 -6.76 16.13 -7.25
C SER A 461 -7.53 17.20 -6.47
N LEU A 462 -8.30 16.82 -5.44
CA LEU A 462 -9.07 17.75 -4.62
C LEU A 462 -8.19 18.84 -4.00
N TRP A 463 -7.01 18.49 -3.49
CA TRP A 463 -6.07 19.46 -2.92
C TRP A 463 -5.67 20.55 -3.93
N GLU A 464 -5.31 20.14 -5.15
CA GLU A 464 -4.92 21.07 -6.22
C GLU A 464 -6.10 21.97 -6.59
N ARG A 465 -7.29 21.41 -6.76
CA ARG A 465 -8.53 22.14 -7.06
C ARG A 465 -8.91 23.17 -6.00
N LEU A 466 -8.67 22.86 -4.72
CA LEU A 466 -8.89 23.80 -3.62
C LEU A 466 -7.81 24.89 -3.57
N SER A 467 -6.58 24.56 -3.97
CA SER A 467 -5.40 25.44 -3.87
C SER A 467 -5.24 26.42 -5.03
N GLU A 468 -5.57 26.02 -6.27
CA GLU A 468 -5.44 26.85 -7.47
C GLU A 468 -6.26 28.14 -7.40
N GLU A 469 -7.43 28.11 -6.77
CA GLU A 469 -8.28 29.28 -6.60
C GLU A 469 -7.73 30.32 -5.61
N ARG A 470 -6.73 29.95 -4.79
CA ARG A 470 -6.03 30.91 -3.91
C ARG A 470 -5.24 31.93 -4.72
N ILE A 471 -4.70 31.52 -5.88
CA ILE A 471 -3.90 32.38 -6.76
C ILE A 471 -4.78 33.33 -7.60
N GLY A 472 -6.05 32.98 -7.83
CA GLY A 472 -7.01 33.82 -8.56
C GLY A 472 -7.71 34.89 -7.71
N GLY A 473 -7.64 34.81 -6.38
CA GLY A 473 -8.40 35.67 -5.45
C GLY A 473 -7.63 36.84 -4.83
N GLU A 474 -6.30 36.87 -4.90
CA GLU A 474 -5.47 37.93 -4.32
C GLU A 474 -4.66 38.67 -5.40
N ALA A 475 -5.35 39.29 -6.35
CA ALA A 475 -4.80 40.34 -7.21
C ALA A 475 -5.59 41.65 -7.02
N SER A 476 -5.73 42.11 -5.78
CA SER A 476 -6.08 43.51 -5.53
C SER A 476 -5.60 43.98 -4.15
N CYS A 477 -4.36 44.46 -4.09
CA CYS A 477 -4.06 45.68 -3.34
C CYS A 477 -2.80 46.35 -3.91
N SER A 478 -2.95 47.64 -4.18
CA SER A 478 -1.99 48.56 -4.79
C SER A 478 -0.70 48.74 -3.97
N PRO A 479 0.37 49.28 -4.60
CA PRO A 479 1.65 49.54 -3.95
C PRO A 479 1.64 50.89 -3.18
N ALA A 480 2.70 51.06 -2.36
CA ALA A 480 3.07 52.22 -1.52
C ALA A 480 2.65 52.05 -0.04
N ILE A 481 3.51 52.32 0.96
CA ILE A 481 4.47 53.42 1.09
C ILE A 481 5.71 52.96 1.90
N ALA A 482 6.87 53.48 1.50
CA ALA A 482 8.16 53.37 2.17
C ALA A 482 8.22 54.15 3.51
N ALA A 483 8.88 53.56 4.50
CA ALA A 483 9.80 54.21 5.45
C ALA A 483 10.62 53.12 6.17
#